data_AF-A0A3D5M1A6-F1
#
_entry.id   AF-A0A3D5M1A6-F1
#
_cell.length_a   1.000
_cell.length_b   1.000
_cell.length_c   1.000
_cell.angle_alpha   90.00
_cell.angle_beta   90.00
_cell.angle_gamma   90.00
#
_symmetry.space_group_name_H-M   'P 1'
#
loop_
_entity.id
_entity.type
_entity.pdbx_description
1 polymer ?
#
loop_
_entity_poly.entity_id
_entity_poly.type
_entity_poly.pdbx_seq_one_letter_code
_entity_poly.pdbx_strand_id
1 'polypeptide(L)'
;MSGYTPDNLIEGKLIKRYKRFLADCEIPEVGEVVAHCPNSGSMKTLVDGEPRAWVRHVPDPHRKLKWTLTLLGVRRRGKALVDTGLPNAIVADAISQGRVPRLTPKKGQHVHREIKVGDRSRLDIVIAGEERPDENNGAVYIEVKNVTMLS
;
A
#
# COMPACT_ATOMS: atom_id res chain seq x y z
N MET A 1 -3.51 -17.62 -0.09
CA MET A 1 -3.30 -16.31 0.57
C MET A 1 -2.76 -15.38 -0.50
N SER A 2 -3.34 -14.18 -0.67
CA SER A 2 -2.86 -13.24 -1.68
C SER A 2 -1.44 -12.77 -1.32
N GLY A 3 -0.57 -12.63 -2.31
CA GLY A 3 0.83 -12.18 -2.15
C GLY A 3 0.97 -10.69 -1.78
N TYR A 4 -0.05 -10.10 -1.16
CA TYR A 4 -0.12 -8.68 -0.76
C TYR A 4 -0.19 -8.50 0.75
N THR A 5 -0.23 -9.58 1.52
CA THR A 5 0.13 -9.52 2.93
C THR A 5 1.61 -9.10 2.96
N PRO A 6 1.99 -8.04 3.70
CA PRO A 6 3.39 -7.69 3.87
C PRO A 6 4.03 -8.75 4.78
N ASP A 7 4.27 -9.93 4.21
CA ASP A 7 5.03 -10.99 4.83
C ASP A 7 6.45 -10.45 5.04
N ASN A 8 7.01 -10.72 6.21
CA ASN A 8 8.37 -10.29 6.60
C ASN A 8 8.53 -8.78 6.85
N LEU A 9 7.53 -8.15 7.48
CA LEU A 9 7.75 -6.85 8.10
C LEU A 9 8.64 -7.01 9.34
N ILE A 10 9.76 -6.31 9.33
CA ILE A 10 10.66 -6.22 10.48
C ILE A 10 10.35 -4.92 11.21
N GLU A 11 10.06 -5.04 12.50
CA GLU A 11 9.86 -3.88 13.37
C GLU A 11 11.19 -3.23 13.70
N GLY A 12 11.21 -1.91 13.65
CA GLY A 12 12.34 -1.06 14.00
C GLY A 12 11.87 0.33 14.37
N LYS A 13 12.73 1.32 14.19
CA LYS A 13 12.47 2.71 14.55
C LYS A 13 12.80 3.64 13.38
N LEU A 14 11.91 4.57 13.08
CA LEU A 14 12.20 5.65 12.12
C LEU A 14 13.12 6.67 12.80
N ILE A 15 14.28 6.92 12.22
CA ILE A 15 15.20 7.98 12.67
C ILE A 15 14.80 9.30 12.01
N LYS A 16 14.73 9.32 10.67
CA LYS A 16 14.30 10.50 9.91
C LYS A 16 13.81 10.13 8.52
N ARG A 17 12.89 10.93 7.97
CA ARG A 17 12.48 10.89 6.56
C ARG A 17 12.93 12.17 5.86
N TYR A 18 13.50 12.03 4.67
CA TYR A 18 14.04 13.16 3.90
C TYR A 18 13.97 12.90 2.40
N LYS A 19 14.10 13.96 1.60
CA LYS A 19 14.01 13.92 0.12
C LYS A 19 12.76 13.16 -0.40
N ARG A 20 11.68 13.16 0.40
CA ARG A 20 10.40 12.43 0.24
C ARG A 20 10.49 10.91 0.21
N PHE A 21 11.51 10.34 -0.43
CA PHE A 21 11.60 8.92 -0.76
C PHE A 21 12.66 8.14 0.04
N LEU A 22 13.34 8.81 0.98
CA LEU A 22 14.36 8.20 1.83
C LEU A 22 13.93 8.25 3.29
N ALA A 23 14.13 7.15 4.01
CA ALA A 23 13.90 7.05 5.43
C ALA A 23 15.06 6.28 6.06
N ASP A 24 15.75 6.90 7.02
CA ASP A 24 16.72 6.20 7.84
C ASP A 24 15.96 5.48 8.96
N CYS A 25 16.20 4.18 9.08
CA CYS A 25 15.55 3.31 10.06
C CYS A 25 16.60 2.51 10.82
N GLU A 26 16.41 2.39 12.13
CA GLU A 26 17.15 1.44 12.97
C GLU A 26 16.37 0.13 13.02
N ILE A 27 16.99 -0.96 12.56
CA ILE A 27 16.41 -2.30 12.55
C ILE A 27 17.20 -3.18 13.53
N PRO A 28 16.53 -3.92 14.44
CA PRO A 28 17.20 -4.88 15.33
C PRO A 28 18.08 -5.86 14.54
N GLU A 29 19.27 -6.16 15.06
CA GLU A 29 20.26 -7.11 14.49
C GLU A 29 20.86 -6.73 13.12
N VAL A 30 20.27 -5.77 12.40
CA VAL A 30 20.77 -5.26 11.10
C VAL A 30 21.48 -3.91 11.26
N GLY A 31 21.03 -3.08 12.20
CA GLY A 31 21.54 -1.72 12.41
C GLY A 31 20.79 -0.65 11.61
N GLU A 32 21.45 0.49 11.39
CA GLU A 32 20.87 1.59 10.60
C GLU A 32 20.87 1.27 9.11
N VAL A 33 19.71 1.45 8.46
CA VAL A 33 19.55 1.31 7.01
C VAL A 33 18.83 2.49 6.41
N VAL A 34 19.09 2.73 5.12
CA VAL A 34 18.28 3.64 4.31
C VAL A 34 17.19 2.84 3.59
N ALA A 35 15.94 3.05 3.98
CA ALA A 35 14.76 2.49 3.35
C ALA A 35 14.18 3.43 2.29
N HIS A 36 13.63 2.86 1.22
CA HIS A 36 12.75 3.57 0.32
C HIS A 36 11.44 3.91 1.03
N CYS A 37 11.00 5.16 0.95
CA CYS A 37 9.66 5.60 1.36
C CYS A 37 8.78 5.77 0.11
N PRO A 38 7.92 4.80 -0.24
CA PRO A 38 7.02 4.86 -1.39
C PRO A 38 5.77 5.70 -1.06
N ASN A 39 5.99 6.93 -0.57
CA ASN A 39 4.95 7.90 -0.29
C ASN A 39 5.50 9.30 -0.61
N SER A 40 4.91 9.98 -1.60
CA SER A 40 5.32 11.33 -1.98
C SER A 40 4.68 12.42 -1.11
N GLY A 41 3.68 12.06 -0.30
CA GLY A 41 2.92 12.97 0.56
C GLY A 41 3.74 13.55 1.72
N SER A 42 3.16 14.51 2.43
CA SER A 42 3.88 15.23 3.49
C SER A 42 4.27 14.32 4.66
N MET A 43 3.41 13.38 5.05
CA MET A 43 3.53 12.50 6.22
C MET A 43 3.85 13.23 7.54
N LYS A 44 3.64 14.55 7.62
CA LYS A 44 4.05 15.38 8.77
C LYS A 44 3.51 14.85 10.08
N THR A 45 2.24 14.43 10.10
CA THR A 45 1.57 13.92 11.29
C THR A 45 1.94 12.49 11.66
N LEU A 46 2.86 11.86 10.92
CA LEU A 46 3.31 10.49 11.13
C LEU A 46 4.79 10.36 11.47
N VAL A 47 5.63 11.33 11.11
CA VAL A 47 7.10 11.20 11.21
C VAL A 47 7.68 11.81 12.50
N ASP A 48 6.88 12.58 13.24
CA ASP A 48 7.32 13.23 14.46
C ASP A 48 7.53 12.21 15.60
N GLY A 49 8.59 12.42 16.39
CA GLY A 49 8.85 11.64 17.60
C GLY A 49 9.43 10.25 17.36
N GLU A 50 10.15 10.05 16.25
CA GLU A 50 10.86 8.81 15.92
C GLU A 50 10.00 7.56 16.10
N PRO A 51 8.87 7.48 15.38
CA PRO A 51 7.88 6.43 15.57
C PRO A 51 8.48 5.05 15.31
N ARG A 52 7.83 4.02 15.87
CA ARG A 52 8.03 2.64 15.42
C ARG A 52 7.82 2.56 13.91
N ALA A 53 8.68 1.83 13.25
CA ALA A 53 8.63 1.60 11.82
C ALA A 53 8.52 0.10 11.55
N TRP A 54 7.82 -0.26 10.48
CA TRP A 54 7.89 -1.60 9.92
C TRP A 54 8.39 -1.51 8.49
N VAL A 55 9.49 -2.20 8.23
CA VAL A 55 10.18 -2.21 6.95
C VAL A 55 10.16 -3.61 6.37
N ARG A 56 10.13 -3.69 5.04
CA ARG A 56 10.23 -4.95 4.31
C ARG A 56 11.57 -5.03 3.59
N HIS A 57 12.27 -6.15 3.75
CA HIS A 57 13.45 -6.46 2.94
C HIS A 57 13.03 -6.86 1.51
N VAL A 58 13.72 -6.33 0.51
CA VAL A 58 13.50 -6.63 -0.90
C VAL A 58 14.83 -6.96 -1.54
N PRO A 59 15.16 -8.27 -1.63
CA PRO A 59 16.45 -8.76 -2.12
C PRO A 59 16.50 -8.73 -3.66
N ASP A 60 16.12 -7.61 -4.27
CA ASP A 60 16.24 -7.40 -5.71
C ASP A 60 17.65 -6.83 -6.01
N PRO A 61 18.50 -7.51 -6.79
CA PRO A 61 19.84 -7.03 -7.13
C PRO A 61 19.81 -5.68 -7.86
N HIS A 62 18.75 -5.36 -8.62
CA HIS A 62 18.61 -4.11 -9.36
C HIS A 62 18.18 -2.92 -8.47
N ARG A 63 17.68 -3.18 -7.26
CA ARG A 63 17.30 -2.11 -6.33
C ARG A 63 18.53 -1.53 -5.62
N LYS A 64 18.64 -0.20 -5.66
CA LYS A 64 19.62 0.56 -4.86
C LYS A 64 19.35 0.48 -3.35
N LEU A 65 18.08 0.59 -2.96
CA LEU A 65 17.64 0.50 -1.56
C LEU A 65 16.98 -0.86 -1.35
N LYS A 66 17.59 -1.68 -0.48
CA LYS A 66 17.13 -3.05 -0.20
C LYS A 66 15.94 -3.10 0.76
N TRP A 67 15.58 -1.98 1.38
CA TRP A 67 14.50 -1.88 2.33
C TRP A 67 13.41 -0.94 1.83
N THR A 68 12.17 -1.23 2.18
CA THR A 68 11.01 -0.36 1.93
C THR A 68 10.30 -0.09 3.25
N LEU A 69 10.06 1.18 3.58
CA LEU A 69 9.23 1.58 4.70
C LEU A 69 7.76 1.32 4.37
N THR A 70 7.10 0.45 5.14
CA THR A 70 5.74 0.00 4.84
C THR A 70 4.71 0.52 5.82
N LEU A 71 5.00 0.46 7.13
CA LEU A 71 4.12 1.00 8.16
C LEU A 71 4.87 1.96 9.08
N LEU A 72 4.15 2.95 9.61
CA LEU A 72 4.59 3.76 10.75
C LEU A 72 3.63 3.59 11.92
N GLY A 73 4.17 3.62 13.14
CA GLY A 73 3.39 3.60 14.36
C GLY A 73 2.66 4.93 14.53
N VAL A 74 1.40 4.86 14.93
CA VAL A 74 0.62 6.04 15.31
C VAL A 74 0.34 5.98 16.80
N ARG A 75 0.72 7.04 17.52
CA ARG A 75 0.62 7.12 18.99
C ARG A 75 -0.79 6.74 19.46
N ARG A 76 -0.91 5.67 20.25
CA ARG A 76 -2.16 5.09 20.78
C ARG A 76 -3.23 4.70 19.74
N ARG A 77 -2.97 4.78 18.42
CA ARG A 77 -3.95 4.51 17.35
C ARG A 77 -3.55 3.36 16.40
N GLY A 78 -2.46 2.65 16.68
CA GLY A 78 -2.04 1.48 15.91
C GLY A 78 -0.95 1.80 14.89
N LYS A 79 -1.17 1.43 13.63
CA LYS A 79 -0.19 1.52 12.53
C LYS A 79 -0.84 2.21 11.32
N ALA A 80 -0.09 3.08 10.65
CA ALA A 80 -0.46 3.69 9.38
C ALA A 80 0.26 3.01 8.22
N LEU A 81 -0.49 2.64 7.17
CA LEU A 81 0.07 2.12 5.92
C LEU A 81 0.64 3.25 5.09
N VAL A 82 1.97 3.41 5.13
CA VAL A 82 2.64 4.50 4.43
C VAL A 82 3.07 4.10 3.03
N ASP A 83 3.20 2.81 2.73
CA ASP A 83 3.41 2.34 1.36
C ASP A 83 2.13 2.48 0.52
N THR A 84 2.10 3.50 -0.34
CA THR A 84 0.92 3.83 -1.13
C THR A 84 0.72 2.91 -2.34
N GLY A 85 1.64 1.96 -2.60
CA GLY A 85 1.48 0.95 -3.65
C GLY A 85 0.61 -0.25 -3.24
N LEU A 86 0.33 -0.39 -1.94
CA LEU A 86 -0.39 -1.54 -1.38
C LEU A 86 -1.93 -1.42 -1.28
N PRO A 87 -2.54 -0.23 -1.04
CA PRO A 87 -3.99 -0.10 -0.81
C PRO A 87 -4.87 -0.75 -1.87
N ASN A 88 -4.65 -0.48 -3.17
CA ASN A 88 -5.46 -1.04 -4.26
C ASN A 88 -5.48 -2.58 -4.22
N ALA A 89 -4.33 -3.18 -3.90
CA ALA A 89 -4.20 -4.63 -3.82
C ALA A 89 -4.94 -5.22 -2.63
N ILE A 90 -4.78 -4.60 -1.46
CA ILE A 90 -5.43 -5.02 -0.22
C ILE A 90 -6.95 -4.94 -0.37
N VAL A 91 -7.46 -3.84 -0.94
CA VAL A 91 -8.90 -3.66 -1.15
C VAL A 91 -9.44 -4.66 -2.17
N ALA A 92 -8.76 -4.86 -3.30
CA ALA A 92 -9.18 -5.84 -4.30
C ALA A 92 -9.23 -7.27 -3.73
N ASP A 93 -8.23 -7.66 -2.93
CA ASP A 93 -8.22 -8.97 -2.27
C ASP A 93 -9.33 -9.11 -1.24
N ALA A 94 -9.59 -8.06 -0.44
CA ALA A 94 -10.70 -8.04 0.51
C ALA A 94 -12.06 -8.18 -0.19
N ILE A 95 -12.25 -7.53 -1.34
CA ILE A 95 -13.46 -7.65 -2.16
C ILE A 95 -13.61 -9.07 -2.72
N SER A 96 -12.56 -9.62 -3.33
CA SER A 96 -12.55 -10.98 -3.89
C SER A 96 -12.86 -12.05 -2.84
N GLN A 97 -12.47 -11.82 -1.58
CA GLN A 97 -12.73 -12.73 -0.46
C GLN A 97 -14.08 -12.45 0.24
N GLY A 98 -14.91 -11.55 -0.28
CA GLY A 98 -16.22 -11.21 0.32
C GLY A 98 -16.13 -10.48 1.66
N ARG A 99 -14.96 -9.92 2.02
CA ARG A 99 -14.78 -9.16 3.28
C ARG A 99 -15.40 -7.77 3.23
N VAL A 100 -15.81 -7.32 2.04
CA VAL A 100 -16.59 -6.09 1.83
C VAL A 100 -17.96 -6.50 1.29
N PRO A 101 -18.97 -6.76 2.14
CA PRO A 101 -20.22 -7.40 1.73
C PRO A 101 -20.95 -6.69 0.59
N ARG A 102 -20.96 -5.35 0.61
CA ARG A 102 -21.62 -4.53 -0.44
C ARG A 102 -20.94 -4.59 -1.81
N LEU A 103 -19.69 -5.05 -1.87
CA LEU A 103 -18.89 -5.13 -3.09
C LEU A 103 -18.58 -6.58 -3.48
N THR A 104 -19.17 -7.57 -2.80
CA THR A 104 -18.89 -8.98 -3.10
C THR A 104 -19.33 -9.31 -4.54
N PRO A 105 -18.44 -9.82 -5.41
CA PRO A 105 -18.80 -10.18 -6.78
C PRO A 105 -19.94 -11.19 -6.82
N LYS A 106 -20.91 -10.98 -7.72
CA LYS A 106 -21.97 -11.95 -7.99
C LYS A 106 -21.43 -13.12 -8.82
N LYS A 107 -22.22 -14.19 -8.97
CA LYS A 107 -21.88 -15.32 -9.83
C LYS A 107 -21.52 -14.84 -11.23
N GLY A 108 -20.34 -15.24 -11.71
CA GLY A 108 -19.82 -14.84 -13.02
C GLY A 108 -19.19 -13.45 -13.06
N GLN A 109 -18.98 -12.79 -11.92
CA GLN A 109 -18.23 -11.53 -11.84
C GLN A 109 -16.86 -11.74 -11.21
N HIS A 110 -15.90 -10.91 -11.62
CA HIS A 110 -14.50 -10.94 -11.25
C HIS A 110 -14.03 -9.55 -10.85
N VAL A 111 -12.97 -9.50 -10.02
CA VAL A 111 -12.34 -8.25 -9.58
C VAL A 111 -11.10 -8.00 -10.44
N HIS A 112 -11.10 -6.88 -11.15
CA HIS A 112 -9.99 -6.45 -11.99
C HIS A 112 -9.38 -5.17 -11.42
N ARG A 113 -8.11 -4.91 -11.72
CA ARG A 113 -7.35 -3.77 -11.20
C ARG A 113 -6.65 -3.02 -12.31
N GLU A 114 -6.36 -1.74 -12.08
CA GLU A 114 -5.55 -0.92 -12.99
C GLU A 114 -6.13 -0.85 -14.42
N ILE A 115 -7.46 -0.79 -14.53
CA ILE A 115 -8.18 -0.76 -15.82
C ILE A 115 -7.96 0.59 -16.48
N LYS A 116 -7.41 0.59 -17.71
CA LYS A 116 -7.16 1.83 -18.46
C LYS A 116 -8.46 2.54 -18.80
N VAL A 117 -8.45 3.86 -18.63
CA VAL A 117 -9.54 4.77 -18.99
C VAL A 117 -8.97 5.89 -19.84
N GLY A 118 -9.41 5.96 -21.09
CA GLY A 118 -8.76 6.75 -22.14
C GLY A 118 -7.23 6.59 -22.16
N ASP A 119 -6.52 7.67 -22.49
CA ASP A 119 -5.06 7.62 -22.68
C ASP A 119 -4.25 7.85 -21.40
N ARG A 120 -4.84 8.46 -20.36
CA ARG A 120 -4.08 9.04 -19.23
C ARG A 120 -4.55 8.64 -17.84
N SER A 121 -5.58 7.82 -17.73
CA SER A 121 -6.16 7.45 -16.45
C SER A 121 -6.29 5.94 -16.30
N ARG A 122 -6.43 5.50 -15.05
CA ARG A 122 -6.81 4.13 -14.70
C ARG A 122 -7.83 4.17 -13.58
N LEU A 123 -8.75 3.21 -13.60
CA LEU A 123 -9.58 2.90 -12.45
C LEU A 123 -8.83 1.91 -11.56
N ASP A 124 -8.86 2.15 -10.25
CA ASP A 124 -8.16 1.29 -9.29
C ASP A 124 -8.70 -0.14 -9.34
N ILE A 125 -10.03 -0.29 -9.29
CA ILE A 125 -10.71 -1.59 -9.28
C ILE A 125 -12.01 -1.53 -10.11
N VAL A 126 -12.28 -2.59 -10.87
CA VAL A 126 -13.54 -2.81 -11.58
C VAL A 126 -14.08 -4.20 -11.26
N ILE A 127 -15.36 -4.29 -10.93
CA ILE A 127 -16.08 -5.57 -10.85
C ILE A 127 -16.86 -5.74 -12.15
N ALA A 128 -16.58 -6.80 -12.89
CA ALA A 128 -17.21 -7.06 -14.19
C ALA A 128 -17.41 -8.57 -14.42
N GLY A 129 -18.33 -8.94 -15.31
CA GLY A 129 -18.43 -10.32 -15.81
C GLY A 129 -17.53 -10.60 -17.00
N GLU A 130 -17.06 -9.56 -17.67
CA GLU A 130 -16.12 -9.65 -18.78
C GLU A 130 -14.71 -9.92 -18.26
N GLU A 131 -13.97 -10.81 -18.93
CA GLU A 131 -12.56 -11.10 -18.60
C GLU A 131 -11.64 -9.87 -18.78
N ARG A 132 -12.04 -8.94 -19.65
CA ARG A 132 -11.28 -7.74 -20.00
C ARG A 132 -12.17 -6.50 -19.95
N PRO A 133 -12.49 -6.00 -18.75
CA PRO A 133 -13.33 -4.84 -18.65
C PRO A 133 -12.58 -3.56 -19.03
N ASP A 134 -13.37 -2.56 -19.40
CA ASP A 134 -12.97 -1.20 -19.69
C ASP A 134 -13.88 -0.20 -18.94
N GLU A 135 -13.81 1.06 -19.33
CA GLU A 135 -14.61 2.15 -18.75
C GLU A 135 -16.12 2.08 -19.06
N ASN A 136 -16.56 1.17 -19.94
CA ASN A 136 -17.94 1.10 -20.44
C ASN A 136 -18.67 -0.19 -20.08
N ASN A 137 -17.97 -1.25 -19.67
CA ASN A 137 -18.56 -2.58 -19.45
C ASN A 137 -18.39 -3.12 -18.00
N GLY A 138 -17.94 -2.28 -17.07
CA GLY A 138 -17.90 -2.60 -15.65
C GLY A 138 -19.27 -2.54 -14.99
N ALA A 139 -19.55 -3.49 -14.09
CA ALA A 139 -20.76 -3.45 -13.27
C ALA A 139 -20.61 -2.52 -12.06
N VAL A 140 -19.39 -2.42 -11.51
CA VAL A 140 -19.04 -1.51 -10.41
C VAL A 140 -17.63 -0.96 -10.64
N TYR A 141 -17.49 0.36 -10.56
CA TYR A 141 -16.21 1.05 -10.64
C TYR A 141 -15.83 1.59 -9.26
N ILE A 142 -14.61 1.36 -8.82
CA ILE A 142 -14.18 1.64 -7.44
C ILE A 142 -12.86 2.40 -7.49
N GLU A 143 -12.83 3.53 -6.78
CA GLU A 143 -11.64 4.33 -6.51
C GLU A 143 -11.23 4.15 -5.05
N VAL A 144 -9.95 3.88 -4.81
CA VAL A 144 -9.36 3.64 -3.48
C VAL A 144 -8.56 4.86 -3.05
N LYS A 145 -8.87 5.39 -1.86
CA LYS A 145 -8.10 6.50 -1.27
C LYS A 145 -7.38 6.05 -0.02
N ASN A 146 -6.06 6.26 0.02
CA ASN A 146 -5.25 6.03 1.21
C ASN A 146 -5.28 7.27 2.12
N VAL A 147 -5.84 7.13 3.32
CA VAL A 147 -6.00 8.23 4.29
C VAL A 147 -5.19 7.91 5.55
N THR A 148 -4.12 8.67 5.77
CA THR A 148 -3.24 8.52 6.94
C THR A 148 -3.01 9.82 7.71
N MET A 149 -3.56 10.94 7.22
CA MET A 149 -3.44 12.22 7.91
C MET A 149 -4.27 12.21 9.18
N LEU A 150 -3.62 12.46 10.31
CA LEU A 150 -4.26 12.64 11.60
C LEU A 150 -4.61 14.12 11.80
N SER A 151 -5.83 14.39 12.26
CA SER A 151 -6.31 15.70 12.73
C SER A 151 -6.13 15.84 14.23
#